data_AF-A0A1Q7PFJ2-F1
#
_entry.id   AF-A0A1Q7PFJ2-F1
#
_cell.length_a   1.000
_cell.length_b   1.000
_cell.length_c   1.000
_cell.angle_alpha   90.00
_cell.angle_beta   90.00
_cell.angle_gamma   90.00
#
_symmetry.space_group_name_H-M   'P 1'
#
loop_
_entity.id
_entity.type
_entity.pdbx_description
1 polymer ?
#
loop_
_entity_poly.entity_id
_entity_poly.type
_entity_poly.pdbx_seq_one_letter_code
_entity_poly.pdbx_strand_id
1 'polypeptide(L)'
;MRFVQVVDRRGTLVAMLRRSAAGSLERAWVRIPDGSWLGVEPQATREAPWGWSDRLWHADEPSSGAWHGTPLAVFEALDWTRIDRIPALGEPARLPPGGGTAILNLIATLAAEQGAERLVYRGPYPTEQLFLALLESFRYEPASADPLATFMRGGLEWRPAPSERVFVADDLYVQLRERIEKVVWRGVTYYRPDWQGVARHSPRRIVDAPEGVRCGLWALALCLEDHLLLHPNGDLVTILAGAPSTSPSRLLSPSIWSGVVAAVAARCAEPLAPLVESAAGAFSLEWGPIARDLVQIGRGRVRISERLREALAGRLATAPARADRAALGLAVIAEMAALVGDELRGRAQAAILGLPPAAQPGALEGSGRLGPRGGAERARDIALAVDALLAEVAG
;
A
#
# COMPACT_ATOMS: atom_id res chain seq x y z
N MET A 1 -13.43 -31.89 -19.36
CA MET A 1 -12.71 -30.64 -19.02
C MET A 1 -12.63 -30.55 -17.50
N ARG A 2 -11.44 -30.29 -16.92
CA ARG A 2 -11.19 -30.43 -15.48
C ARG A 2 -10.81 -29.06 -14.89
N PHE A 3 -11.49 -28.64 -13.82
CA PHE A 3 -11.02 -27.53 -13.00
C PHE A 3 -9.83 -28.00 -12.16
N VAL A 4 -8.79 -27.17 -12.11
CA VAL A 4 -7.67 -27.36 -11.19
C VAL A 4 -7.96 -26.52 -9.95
N GLN A 5 -8.05 -27.17 -8.80
CA GLN A 5 -8.15 -26.52 -7.50
C GLN A 5 -6.75 -26.45 -6.91
N VAL A 6 -6.36 -25.25 -6.48
CA VAL A 6 -5.11 -25.01 -5.77
C VAL A 6 -5.47 -24.73 -4.32
N VAL A 7 -4.90 -25.53 -3.42
CA VAL A 7 -5.04 -25.36 -1.97
C VAL A 7 -3.70 -24.92 -1.38
N ASP A 8 -3.75 -24.14 -0.30
CA ASP A 8 -2.56 -23.91 0.51
C ASP A 8 -2.19 -25.17 1.31
N ARG A 9 -1.05 -25.13 2.01
CA ARG A 9 -0.57 -26.23 2.85
C ARG A 9 -1.52 -26.63 3.99
N ARG A 10 -2.51 -25.79 4.32
CA ARG A 10 -3.54 -26.07 5.34
C ARG A 10 -4.82 -26.65 4.73
N GLY A 11 -4.85 -26.87 3.42
CA GLY A 11 -6.01 -27.37 2.69
C GLY A 11 -7.02 -26.30 2.32
N THR A 12 -6.72 -25.01 2.55
CA THR A 12 -7.63 -23.91 2.19
C THR A 12 -7.55 -23.67 0.69
N LEU A 13 -8.70 -23.61 0.01
CA LEU A 13 -8.75 -23.27 -1.41
C LEU A 13 -8.28 -21.82 -1.64
N VAL A 14 -7.25 -21.66 -2.47
CA VAL A 14 -6.64 -20.34 -2.77
C VAL A 14 -6.74 -19.93 -4.23
N ALA A 15 -6.95 -20.89 -5.13
CA ALA A 15 -7.27 -20.62 -6.52
C ALA A 15 -8.11 -21.75 -7.17
N MET A 16 -8.92 -21.38 -8.16
CA MET A 16 -9.59 -22.31 -9.07
C MET A 16 -9.31 -21.90 -10.51
N LEU A 17 -8.79 -22.81 -11.31
CA LEU A 17 -8.41 -22.56 -12.70
C LEU A 17 -9.16 -23.49 -13.64
N ARG A 18 -9.68 -22.95 -14.75
CA ARG A 18 -10.17 -23.72 -15.89
C ARG A 18 -9.29 -23.43 -17.09
N ARG A 19 -8.78 -24.49 -17.70
CA ARG A 19 -8.00 -24.41 -18.94
C ARG A 19 -8.72 -25.14 -20.06
N SER A 20 -8.56 -24.62 -21.28
CA SER A 20 -8.94 -25.29 -22.52
C SER A 20 -8.07 -26.53 -22.77
N ALA A 21 -8.45 -27.35 -23.74
CA ALA A 21 -7.63 -28.48 -24.20
C ALA A 21 -6.26 -28.02 -24.75
N ALA A 22 -6.18 -26.80 -25.30
CA ALA A 22 -4.94 -26.17 -25.77
C ALA A 22 -4.10 -25.55 -24.64
N GLY A 23 -4.51 -25.71 -23.37
CA GLY A 23 -3.79 -25.20 -22.21
C GLY A 23 -4.05 -23.72 -21.86
N SER A 24 -4.76 -22.98 -22.73
CA SER A 24 -5.12 -21.58 -22.48
C SER A 24 -6.06 -21.47 -21.30
N LEU A 25 -5.89 -20.43 -20.47
CA LEU A 25 -6.81 -20.11 -19.39
C LEU A 25 -8.16 -19.69 -19.98
N GLU A 26 -9.24 -20.28 -19.47
CA GLU A 26 -10.61 -19.86 -19.79
C GLU A 26 -11.26 -19.14 -18.60
N ARG A 27 -10.77 -19.40 -17.40
CA ARG A 27 -11.24 -18.81 -16.15
C ARG A 27 -10.22 -19.04 -15.04
N ALA A 28 -9.97 -18.00 -14.26
CA ALA A 28 -9.36 -18.15 -12.94
C ALA A 28 -10.23 -17.49 -11.87
N TRP A 29 -10.18 -18.03 -10.66
CA TRP A 29 -10.58 -17.36 -9.44
C TRP A 29 -9.43 -17.46 -8.45
N VAL A 30 -9.10 -16.36 -7.77
CA VAL A 30 -8.07 -16.31 -6.73
C VAL A 30 -8.64 -15.69 -5.47
N ARG A 31 -8.38 -16.33 -4.33
CA ARG A 31 -8.79 -15.81 -3.03
C ARG A 31 -7.89 -14.64 -2.64
N ILE A 32 -8.46 -13.58 -2.09
CA ILE A 32 -7.73 -12.38 -1.62
C ILE A 32 -7.77 -12.29 -0.09
N PRO A 33 -6.95 -11.43 0.55
CA PRO A 33 -6.76 -11.46 2.00
C PRO A 33 -8.00 -11.22 2.87
N ASP A 34 -9.03 -10.55 2.35
CA ASP A 34 -10.30 -10.36 3.06
C ASP A 34 -11.22 -11.60 3.01
N GLY A 35 -10.77 -12.68 2.36
CA GLY A 35 -11.49 -13.94 2.23
C GLY A 35 -12.32 -14.05 0.95
N SER A 36 -12.61 -12.94 0.28
CA SER A 36 -13.36 -12.91 -0.99
C SER A 36 -12.49 -13.33 -2.19
N TRP A 37 -13.05 -13.28 -3.39
CA TRP A 37 -12.45 -13.83 -4.61
C TRP A 37 -12.37 -12.81 -5.75
N LEU A 38 -11.25 -12.83 -6.47
CA LEU A 38 -11.12 -12.17 -7.76
C LEU A 38 -11.12 -13.16 -8.90
N GLY A 39 -12.01 -12.93 -9.87
CA GLY A 39 -12.13 -13.72 -11.09
C GLY A 39 -11.39 -13.06 -12.25
N VAL A 40 -10.75 -13.86 -13.11
CA VAL A 40 -10.16 -13.41 -14.38
C VAL A 40 -10.92 -14.07 -15.52
N GLU A 41 -11.59 -13.24 -16.34
CA GLU A 41 -12.27 -13.63 -17.58
C GLU A 41 -11.41 -13.20 -18.78
N PRO A 42 -10.72 -14.14 -19.45
CA PRO A 42 -9.85 -13.83 -20.58
C PRO A 42 -10.63 -13.31 -21.79
N GLN A 43 -10.07 -12.30 -22.47
CA GLN A 43 -10.60 -11.70 -23.70
C GLN A 43 -12.09 -11.30 -23.61
N ALA A 44 -12.53 -10.83 -22.45
CA ALA A 44 -13.92 -10.54 -22.15
C ALA A 44 -14.50 -9.36 -22.94
N THR A 45 -13.66 -8.37 -23.29
CA THR A 45 -14.10 -7.12 -23.92
C THR A 45 -12.98 -6.48 -24.75
N ARG A 46 -13.29 -5.38 -25.44
CA ARG A 46 -12.32 -4.54 -26.14
C ARG A 46 -12.35 -3.12 -25.56
N GLU A 47 -11.23 -2.67 -25.01
CA GLU A 47 -11.09 -1.35 -24.40
C GLU A 47 -9.88 -0.62 -24.98
N ALA A 48 -10.00 0.70 -25.17
CA ALA A 48 -8.84 1.52 -25.50
C ALA A 48 -7.96 1.71 -24.26
N PRO A 49 -6.61 1.76 -24.39
CA PRO A 49 -5.84 1.72 -25.64
C PRO A 49 -5.41 0.31 -26.08
N TRP A 50 -5.81 -0.76 -25.39
CA TRP A 50 -5.23 -2.10 -25.54
C TRP A 50 -5.93 -3.01 -26.57
N GLY A 51 -7.16 -2.67 -26.96
CA GLY A 51 -8.00 -3.60 -27.72
C GLY A 51 -8.52 -4.70 -26.81
N TRP A 52 -8.33 -5.97 -27.18
CA TRP A 52 -8.80 -7.09 -26.34
C TRP A 52 -8.26 -7.00 -24.92
N SER A 53 -9.15 -7.17 -23.94
CA SER A 53 -8.85 -7.00 -22.53
C SER A 53 -9.47 -8.13 -21.70
N ASP A 54 -8.72 -8.55 -20.67
CA ASP A 54 -9.17 -9.51 -19.68
C ASP A 54 -9.93 -8.76 -18.58
N ARG A 55 -11.07 -9.29 -18.14
CA ARG A 55 -11.92 -8.67 -17.13
C ARG A 55 -11.68 -9.27 -15.76
N LEU A 56 -11.63 -8.39 -14.76
CA LEU A 56 -11.60 -8.72 -13.35
C LEU A 56 -13.01 -8.67 -12.76
N TRP A 57 -13.37 -9.74 -12.05
CA TRP A 57 -14.61 -9.90 -11.30
C TRP A 57 -14.32 -9.95 -9.81
N HIS A 58 -15.25 -9.50 -8.97
CA HIS A 58 -15.20 -9.67 -7.51
C HIS A 58 -16.45 -10.37 -7.01
N ALA A 59 -16.27 -11.38 -6.17
CA ALA A 59 -17.35 -12.18 -5.62
C ALA A 59 -16.99 -12.73 -4.23
N ASP A 60 -18.02 -13.04 -3.44
CA ASP A 60 -17.85 -13.69 -2.13
C ASP A 60 -17.39 -15.15 -2.26
N GLU A 61 -17.77 -15.82 -3.34
CA GLU A 61 -17.44 -17.21 -3.64
C GLU A 61 -17.01 -17.41 -5.10
N PRO A 62 -16.16 -18.40 -5.43
CA PRO A 62 -15.78 -18.68 -6.81
C PRO A 62 -16.87 -19.48 -7.54
N SER A 63 -16.98 -19.31 -8.87
CA SER A 63 -17.94 -20.03 -9.72
C SER A 63 -17.28 -21.01 -10.69
N SER A 64 -17.77 -22.24 -10.71
CA SER A 64 -17.51 -23.19 -11.80
C SER A 64 -18.46 -23.01 -13.00
N GLY A 65 -19.58 -22.29 -12.84
CA GLY A 65 -20.68 -22.14 -13.81
C GLY A 65 -20.67 -20.82 -14.60
N ALA A 66 -21.76 -20.07 -14.62
CA ALA A 66 -21.76 -18.72 -15.19
C ALA A 66 -20.91 -17.75 -14.34
N TRP A 67 -20.42 -16.68 -14.95
CA TRP A 67 -19.81 -15.57 -14.21
C TRP A 67 -20.85 -14.94 -13.30
N HIS A 68 -20.43 -14.61 -12.07
CA HIS A 68 -21.24 -13.91 -11.08
C HIS A 68 -20.36 -12.93 -10.31
N GLY A 69 -20.98 -12.05 -9.53
CA GLY A 69 -20.30 -10.99 -8.80
C GLY A 69 -20.22 -9.66 -9.58
N THR A 70 -19.42 -8.74 -9.06
CA THR A 70 -19.31 -7.37 -9.57
C THR A 70 -18.11 -7.25 -10.52
N PRO A 71 -18.29 -6.81 -11.78
CA PRO A 71 -17.18 -6.50 -12.65
C PRO A 71 -16.42 -5.27 -12.13
N LEU A 72 -15.10 -5.40 -11.97
CA LEU A 72 -14.27 -4.36 -11.34
C LEU A 72 -13.43 -3.56 -12.33
N ALA A 73 -12.60 -4.20 -13.14
CA ALA A 73 -11.67 -3.49 -14.01
C ALA A 73 -11.27 -4.41 -15.16
N VAL A 74 -10.51 -3.87 -16.11
CA VAL A 74 -9.89 -4.67 -17.16
C VAL A 74 -8.39 -4.43 -17.20
N PHE A 75 -7.64 -5.40 -17.70
CA PHE A 75 -6.24 -5.27 -18.04
C PHE A 75 -5.97 -5.79 -19.45
N GLU A 76 -4.85 -5.38 -20.02
CA GLU A 76 -4.40 -5.82 -21.35
C GLU A 76 -4.45 -7.35 -21.47
N ALA A 77 -5.14 -7.88 -22.49
CA ALA A 77 -5.31 -9.33 -22.62
C ALA A 77 -3.97 -10.05 -22.76
N LEU A 78 -3.81 -11.11 -21.97
CA LEU A 78 -2.64 -11.98 -22.04
C LEU A 78 -2.88 -13.17 -22.97
N ASP A 79 -1.81 -13.62 -23.62
CA ASP A 79 -1.78 -14.99 -24.13
C ASP A 79 -1.53 -15.93 -22.94
N TRP A 80 -2.61 -16.50 -22.41
CA TRP A 80 -2.53 -17.38 -21.26
C TRP A 80 -1.88 -18.74 -21.54
N THR A 81 -1.61 -19.08 -22.80
CA THR A 81 -0.77 -20.24 -23.15
C THR A 81 0.72 -19.94 -23.00
N ARG A 82 1.10 -18.67 -23.09
CA ARG A 82 2.49 -18.19 -23.03
C ARG A 82 2.52 -16.74 -22.54
N ILE A 83 2.58 -16.57 -21.23
CA ILE A 83 2.68 -15.26 -20.59
C ILE A 83 4.07 -14.69 -20.88
N ASP A 84 4.12 -13.54 -21.54
CA ASP A 84 5.36 -12.90 -21.98
C ASP A 84 5.57 -11.49 -21.40
N ARG A 85 4.60 -10.99 -20.64
CA ARG A 85 4.63 -9.63 -20.08
C ARG A 85 3.75 -9.49 -18.85
N ILE A 86 3.95 -8.37 -18.15
CA ILE A 86 3.09 -7.92 -17.07
C ILE A 86 2.06 -6.94 -17.67
N PRO A 87 0.76 -7.24 -17.62
CA PRO A 87 -0.25 -6.43 -18.30
C PRO A 87 -0.49 -5.10 -17.59
N ALA A 88 -0.87 -4.08 -18.35
CA ALA A 88 -1.35 -2.81 -17.81
C ALA A 88 -2.80 -2.93 -17.32
N LEU A 89 -3.08 -2.41 -16.12
CA LEU A 89 -4.41 -2.41 -15.49
C LEU A 89 -5.06 -1.03 -15.60
N GLY A 90 -6.34 -0.98 -15.98
CA GLY A 90 -7.04 0.28 -16.28
C GLY A 90 -7.36 1.10 -15.04
N GLU A 91 -8.06 0.49 -14.09
CA GLU A 91 -8.56 1.18 -12.89
C GLU A 91 -8.07 0.46 -11.62
N PRO A 92 -6.78 0.55 -11.25
CA PRO A 92 -6.24 -0.14 -10.08
C PRO A 92 -6.98 0.17 -8.77
N ALA A 93 -7.49 1.39 -8.62
CA ALA A 93 -8.22 1.84 -7.44
C ALA A 93 -9.58 1.15 -7.23
N ARG A 94 -10.13 0.48 -8.26
CA ARG A 94 -11.38 -0.30 -8.14
C ARG A 94 -11.15 -1.68 -7.51
N LEU A 95 -9.90 -2.12 -7.38
CA LEU A 95 -9.59 -3.42 -6.78
C LEU A 95 -9.67 -3.34 -5.25
N PRO A 96 -10.22 -4.38 -4.59
CA PRO A 96 -10.17 -4.50 -3.14
C PRO A 96 -8.72 -4.58 -2.64
N PRO A 97 -8.44 -4.21 -1.38
CA PRO A 97 -7.11 -4.32 -0.78
C PRO A 97 -6.49 -5.71 -0.96
N GLY A 98 -5.25 -5.75 -1.46
CA GLY A 98 -4.54 -7.00 -1.76
C GLY A 98 -4.95 -7.70 -3.06
N GLY A 99 -5.99 -7.21 -3.75
CA GLY A 99 -6.49 -7.77 -5.01
C GLY A 99 -5.47 -7.72 -6.13
N GLY A 100 -4.85 -6.56 -6.37
CA GLY A 100 -3.83 -6.40 -7.41
C GLY A 100 -2.65 -7.35 -7.21
N THR A 101 -2.16 -7.47 -5.97
CA THR A 101 -1.05 -8.38 -5.63
C THR A 101 -1.43 -9.85 -5.77
N ALA A 102 -2.70 -10.22 -5.52
CA ALA A 102 -3.17 -11.59 -5.73
C ALA A 102 -3.19 -11.96 -7.24
N ILE A 103 -3.61 -11.03 -8.10
CA ILE A 103 -3.58 -11.22 -9.56
C ILE A 103 -2.14 -11.27 -10.09
N LEU A 104 -1.26 -10.38 -9.61
CA LEU A 104 0.16 -10.42 -9.96
C LEU A 104 0.81 -11.75 -9.53
N ASN A 105 0.46 -12.28 -8.36
CA ASN A 105 0.94 -13.58 -7.90
C ASN A 105 0.42 -14.73 -8.79
N LEU A 106 -0.83 -14.67 -9.26
CA LEU A 106 -1.36 -15.62 -10.23
C LEU A 106 -0.55 -15.58 -11.53
N ILE A 107 -0.34 -14.39 -12.10
CA ILE A 107 0.43 -14.21 -13.33
C ILE A 107 1.86 -14.74 -13.14
N ALA A 108 2.51 -14.41 -12.02
CA ALA A 108 3.84 -14.91 -11.70
C ALA A 108 3.88 -16.45 -11.57
N THR A 109 2.88 -17.06 -10.90
CA THR A 109 2.77 -18.52 -10.79
C THR A 109 2.65 -19.16 -12.17
N LEU A 110 1.72 -18.68 -13.00
CA LEU A 110 1.48 -19.26 -14.32
C LEU A 110 2.67 -19.05 -15.27
N ALA A 111 3.32 -17.89 -15.21
CA ALA A 111 4.52 -17.60 -16.00
C ALA A 111 5.70 -18.50 -15.57
N ALA A 112 5.88 -18.71 -14.27
CA ALA A 112 6.91 -19.61 -13.75
C ALA A 112 6.66 -21.08 -14.17
N GLU A 113 5.41 -21.55 -14.11
CA GLU A 113 5.01 -22.88 -14.60
C GLU A 113 5.29 -23.06 -16.10
N GLN A 114 5.21 -21.97 -16.88
CA GLN A 114 5.52 -21.94 -18.31
C GLN A 114 7.02 -21.77 -18.61
N GLY A 115 7.87 -21.64 -17.57
CA GLY A 115 9.32 -21.45 -17.73
C GLY A 115 9.71 -20.05 -18.22
N ALA A 116 8.85 -19.04 -18.04
CA ALA A 116 9.19 -17.66 -18.40
C ALA A 116 10.31 -17.13 -17.47
N GLU A 117 11.46 -16.78 -18.06
CA GLU A 117 12.60 -16.27 -17.29
C GLU A 117 12.43 -14.79 -16.93
N ARG A 118 11.91 -13.98 -17.86
CA ARG A 118 11.78 -12.52 -17.71
C ARG A 118 10.52 -12.01 -18.39
N LEU A 119 9.82 -11.12 -17.69
CA LEU A 119 8.66 -10.38 -18.17
C LEU A 119 8.97 -8.88 -18.15
N VAL A 120 8.35 -8.14 -19.06
CA VAL A 120 8.46 -6.67 -19.11
C VAL A 120 7.12 -6.05 -18.76
N TYR A 121 7.13 -4.96 -17.99
CA TYR A 121 5.97 -4.08 -17.86
C TYR A 121 6.07 -2.97 -18.91
N ARG A 122 5.11 -2.93 -19.84
CA ARG A 122 5.04 -1.91 -20.92
C ARG A 122 3.88 -0.94 -20.76
N GLY A 123 3.20 -0.98 -19.60
CA GLY A 123 2.09 -0.10 -19.33
C GLY A 123 2.53 1.37 -19.21
N PRO A 124 1.63 2.32 -19.53
CA PRO A 124 1.96 3.74 -19.58
C PRO A 124 2.25 4.38 -18.21
N TYR A 125 2.00 3.65 -17.10
CA TYR A 125 2.02 4.22 -15.75
C TYR A 125 2.95 3.44 -14.81
N PRO A 126 4.29 3.59 -14.92
CA PRO A 126 5.21 3.03 -13.94
C PRO A 126 5.23 3.89 -12.68
N THR A 127 4.46 3.48 -11.66
CA THR A 127 4.35 4.21 -10.37
C THR A 127 5.12 3.51 -9.25
N GLU A 128 5.46 4.24 -8.19
CA GLU A 128 6.03 3.65 -6.97
C GLU A 128 5.12 2.57 -6.38
N GLN A 129 3.81 2.78 -6.36
CA GLN A 129 2.85 1.80 -5.87
C GLN A 129 2.88 0.51 -6.69
N LEU A 130 2.93 0.62 -8.02
CA LEU A 130 3.05 -0.55 -8.89
C LEU A 130 4.41 -1.24 -8.69
N PHE A 131 5.50 -0.48 -8.62
CA PHE A 131 6.83 -1.02 -8.33
C PHE A 131 6.82 -1.87 -7.05
N LEU A 132 6.29 -1.33 -5.95
CA LEU A 132 6.19 -2.04 -4.68
C LEU A 132 5.28 -3.27 -4.76
N ALA A 133 4.17 -3.20 -5.50
CA ALA A 133 3.28 -4.34 -5.72
C ALA A 133 3.96 -5.47 -6.53
N LEU A 134 4.80 -5.11 -7.51
CA LEU A 134 5.55 -6.09 -8.30
C LEU A 134 6.59 -6.82 -7.46
N LEU A 135 7.23 -6.15 -6.49
CA LEU A 135 8.17 -6.81 -5.57
C LEU A 135 7.54 -7.98 -4.80
N GLU A 136 6.21 -7.97 -4.60
CA GLU A 136 5.48 -9.05 -3.91
C GLU A 136 5.44 -10.37 -4.70
N SER A 137 5.62 -10.34 -6.02
CA SER A 137 5.43 -11.53 -6.88
C SER A 137 6.53 -11.71 -7.93
N PHE A 138 7.45 -10.76 -8.05
CA PHE A 138 8.53 -10.76 -9.03
C PHE A 138 9.85 -10.32 -8.40
N ARG A 139 10.96 -10.70 -9.03
CA ARG A 139 12.28 -10.13 -8.77
C ARG A 139 12.70 -9.23 -9.92
N TYR A 140 13.12 -8.01 -9.61
CA TYR A 140 13.59 -7.10 -10.65
C TYR A 140 15.03 -7.41 -11.05
N GLU A 141 15.32 -7.21 -12.32
CA GLU A 141 16.65 -7.32 -12.91
C GLU A 141 16.86 -6.18 -13.93
N PRO A 142 18.09 -5.67 -14.12
CA PRO A 142 19.30 -5.97 -13.33
C PRO A 142 19.24 -5.35 -11.93
N ALA A 143 20.17 -5.73 -11.06
CA ALA A 143 20.40 -5.01 -9.82
C ALA A 143 20.72 -3.54 -10.12
N SER A 144 20.09 -2.62 -9.39
CA SER A 144 20.23 -1.18 -9.56
C SER A 144 20.36 -0.51 -8.19
N ALA A 145 21.18 0.55 -8.12
CA ALA A 145 21.30 1.36 -6.92
C ALA A 145 20.02 2.18 -6.65
N ASP A 146 19.29 2.53 -7.70
CA ASP A 146 17.97 3.18 -7.63
C ASP A 146 16.98 2.42 -8.52
N PRO A 147 16.41 1.31 -8.01
CA PRO A 147 15.53 0.46 -8.79
C PRO A 147 14.21 1.17 -9.09
N LEU A 148 13.69 2.04 -8.22
CA LEU A 148 12.45 2.77 -8.49
C LEU A 148 12.63 3.73 -9.67
N ALA A 149 13.67 4.55 -9.68
CA ALA A 149 13.91 5.45 -10.82
C ALA A 149 14.19 4.68 -12.11
N THR A 150 14.85 3.52 -12.02
CA THR A 150 15.08 2.63 -13.17
C THR A 150 13.78 2.06 -13.72
N PHE A 151 12.86 1.64 -12.84
CA PHE A 151 11.52 1.18 -13.20
C PHE A 151 10.71 2.28 -13.89
N MET A 152 10.73 3.50 -13.33
CA MET A 152 9.99 4.64 -13.88
C MET A 152 10.43 5.01 -15.31
N ARG A 153 11.66 4.67 -15.69
CA ARG A 153 12.18 4.84 -17.07
C ARG A 153 11.97 3.61 -17.97
N GLY A 154 11.30 2.56 -17.47
CA GLY A 154 11.07 1.31 -18.20
C GLY A 154 12.31 0.43 -18.33
N GLY A 155 13.33 0.63 -17.49
CA GLY A 155 14.62 -0.06 -17.58
C GLY A 155 14.74 -1.36 -16.78
N LEU A 156 13.65 -1.88 -16.21
CA LEU A 156 13.66 -3.13 -15.44
C LEU A 156 12.89 -4.24 -16.15
N GLU A 157 13.44 -5.45 -16.04
CA GLU A 157 12.80 -6.71 -16.34
C GLU A 157 12.43 -7.44 -15.04
N TRP A 158 11.48 -8.36 -15.12
CA TRP A 158 10.86 -8.96 -13.95
C TRP A 158 10.84 -10.48 -14.08
N ARG A 159 11.64 -11.15 -13.25
CA ARG A 159 11.61 -12.61 -13.14
C ARG A 159 10.45 -13.04 -12.25
N PRO A 160 9.58 -13.96 -12.70
CA PRO A 160 8.53 -14.52 -11.87
C PRO A 160 9.09 -15.12 -10.57
N ALA A 161 8.55 -14.70 -9.43
CA ALA A 161 8.95 -15.17 -8.11
C ALA A 161 7.73 -15.17 -7.17
N PRO A 162 6.71 -16.01 -7.46
CA PRO A 162 5.46 -16.03 -6.73
C PRO A 162 5.69 -16.41 -5.26
N SER A 163 4.82 -15.87 -4.39
CA SER A 163 4.73 -16.26 -2.99
C SER A 163 3.76 -17.41 -2.78
N GLU A 164 4.07 -18.25 -1.79
CA GLU A 164 3.07 -19.08 -1.13
C GLU A 164 2.12 -18.16 -0.36
N ARG A 165 0.82 -18.44 -0.49
CA ARG A 165 -0.26 -17.68 0.15
C ARG A 165 -0.97 -18.61 1.13
N VAL A 166 -0.91 -18.29 2.42
CA VAL A 166 -1.48 -19.13 3.48
C VAL A 166 -2.59 -18.37 4.20
N PHE A 167 -3.77 -18.96 4.24
CA PHE A 167 -4.91 -18.44 5.01
C PHE A 167 -4.92 -19.16 6.37
N VAL A 168 -4.30 -18.52 7.35
CA VAL A 168 -4.00 -19.11 8.66
C VAL A 168 -5.25 -19.14 9.57
N ALA A 169 -6.11 -18.14 9.43
CA ALA A 169 -7.42 -18.04 10.06
C ALA A 169 -8.32 -17.14 9.20
N ASP A 170 -9.60 -17.01 9.54
CA ASP A 170 -10.57 -16.20 8.77
C ASP A 170 -10.11 -14.75 8.56
N ASP A 171 -9.36 -14.20 9.52
CA ASP A 171 -8.86 -12.83 9.48
C ASP A 171 -7.33 -12.74 9.40
N LEU A 172 -6.61 -13.84 9.13
CA LEU A 172 -5.15 -13.88 9.09
C LEU A 172 -4.63 -14.55 7.82
N TYR A 173 -3.98 -13.74 6.99
CA TYR A 173 -3.35 -14.11 5.74
C TYR A 173 -1.84 -13.83 5.78
N VAL A 174 -1.04 -14.75 5.25
CA VAL A 174 0.43 -14.67 5.24
C VAL A 174 0.97 -14.96 3.84
N GLN A 175 1.89 -14.13 3.36
CA GLN A 175 2.72 -14.42 2.19
C GLN A 175 4.11 -14.87 2.61
N LEU A 176 4.53 -16.00 2.03
CA LEU A 176 5.81 -16.65 2.29
C LEU A 176 6.55 -16.86 0.98
N ARG A 177 7.85 -16.57 1.01
CA ARG A 177 8.82 -17.09 0.04
C ARG A 177 9.94 -17.77 0.81
N GLU A 178 11.09 -17.12 0.91
CA GLU A 178 12.19 -17.55 1.78
C GLU A 178 11.93 -17.22 3.26
N ARG A 179 11.04 -16.26 3.51
CA ARG A 179 10.62 -15.78 4.82
C ARG A 179 9.19 -15.23 4.73
N ILE A 180 8.60 -14.88 5.86
CA ILE A 180 7.33 -14.13 5.92
C ILE A 180 7.57 -12.72 5.40
N GLU A 181 6.99 -12.31 4.28
CA GLU A 181 7.23 -10.97 3.70
C GLU A 181 6.06 -10.01 3.89
N LYS A 182 4.83 -10.54 3.97
CA LYS A 182 3.59 -9.80 4.19
C LYS A 182 2.66 -10.58 5.09
N VAL A 183 2.00 -9.88 5.99
CA VAL A 183 0.92 -10.40 6.83
C VAL A 183 -0.27 -9.46 6.70
N VAL A 184 -1.47 -9.99 6.51
CA VAL A 184 -2.71 -9.23 6.62
C VAL A 184 -3.50 -9.81 7.76
N TRP A 185 -3.76 -9.01 8.78
CA TRP A 185 -4.54 -9.41 9.95
C TRP A 185 -5.66 -8.41 10.22
N ARG A 186 -6.92 -8.88 10.20
CA ARG A 186 -8.11 -8.02 10.41
C ARG A 186 -8.13 -6.79 9.50
N GLY A 187 -7.78 -6.98 8.23
CA GLY A 187 -7.67 -5.92 7.23
C GLY A 187 -6.42 -5.02 7.34
N VAL A 188 -5.56 -5.23 8.35
CA VAL A 188 -4.33 -4.46 8.54
C VAL A 188 -3.15 -5.20 7.91
N THR A 189 -2.48 -4.56 6.96
CA THR A 189 -1.28 -5.12 6.32
C THR A 189 0.01 -4.71 7.03
N TYR A 190 0.86 -5.70 7.30
CA TYR A 190 2.22 -5.57 7.80
C TYR A 190 3.20 -5.99 6.71
N TYR A 191 4.33 -5.28 6.65
CA TYR A 191 5.38 -5.51 5.68
C TYR A 191 6.73 -5.58 6.37
N ARG A 192 7.68 -6.31 5.79
CA ARG A 192 9.08 -6.14 6.19
C ARG A 192 9.58 -4.73 5.84
N PRO A 193 10.50 -4.16 6.65
CA PRO A 193 11.09 -2.86 6.37
C PRO A 193 12.03 -2.90 5.15
N ASP A 194 12.48 -4.09 4.75
CA ASP A 194 13.28 -4.33 3.56
C ASP A 194 12.60 -5.39 2.68
N TRP A 195 12.57 -5.13 1.37
CA TRP A 195 12.07 -6.08 0.39
C TRP A 195 13.00 -6.09 -0.82
N GLN A 196 13.70 -7.20 -1.05
CA GLN A 196 14.72 -7.31 -2.12
C GLN A 196 15.79 -6.20 -2.06
N GLY A 197 16.20 -5.78 -0.85
CA GLY A 197 17.15 -4.68 -0.65
C GLY A 197 16.55 -3.28 -0.77
N VAL A 198 15.27 -3.14 -1.13
CA VAL A 198 14.55 -1.87 -1.13
C VAL A 198 14.02 -1.59 0.27
N ALA A 199 14.48 -0.49 0.87
CA ALA A 199 13.95 -0.02 2.15
C ALA A 199 12.55 0.57 1.96
N ARG A 200 11.60 0.14 2.79
CA ARG A 200 10.23 0.63 2.82
C ARG A 200 9.94 1.26 4.17
N HIS A 201 9.57 2.53 4.16
CA HIS A 201 8.98 3.15 5.33
C HIS A 201 7.53 2.67 5.48
N SER A 202 7.26 1.95 6.57
CA SER A 202 5.91 1.52 6.95
C SER A 202 5.77 1.59 8.47
N PRO A 203 4.64 2.13 8.99
CA PRO A 203 4.36 2.10 10.42
C PRO A 203 4.00 0.70 10.92
N ARG A 204 3.59 -0.19 10.04
CA ARG A 204 3.19 -1.58 10.36
C ARG A 204 4.27 -2.51 9.84
N ARG A 205 5.02 -3.12 10.75
CA ARG A 205 6.25 -3.85 10.40
C ARG A 205 6.21 -5.31 10.83
N ILE A 206 6.90 -6.12 10.04
CA ILE A 206 7.28 -7.50 10.35
C ILE A 206 8.76 -7.47 10.74
N VAL A 207 9.09 -8.05 11.89
CA VAL A 207 10.47 -8.15 12.39
C VAL A 207 10.75 -9.55 12.93
N ASP A 208 11.97 -10.03 12.74
CA ASP A 208 12.41 -11.29 13.35
C ASP A 208 12.77 -11.04 14.83
N ALA A 209 12.41 -11.99 15.68
CA ALA A 209 12.67 -12.00 17.11
C ALA A 209 13.16 -13.40 17.53
N PRO A 210 13.85 -13.54 18.69
CA PRO A 210 14.34 -14.85 19.13
C PRO A 210 13.26 -15.94 19.23
N GLU A 211 12.05 -15.54 19.62
CA GLU A 211 10.89 -16.43 19.79
C GLU A 211 10.03 -16.63 18.53
N GLY A 212 10.35 -15.95 17.42
CA GLY A 212 9.59 -16.08 16.16
C GLY A 212 9.59 -14.80 15.33
N VAL A 213 8.49 -14.53 14.64
CA VAL A 213 8.31 -13.34 13.80
C VAL A 213 7.21 -12.47 14.38
N ARG A 214 7.53 -11.22 14.71
CA ARG A 214 6.57 -10.27 15.27
C ARG A 214 5.98 -9.35 14.21
N CYS A 215 4.70 -9.06 14.35
CA CYS A 215 4.02 -7.97 13.63
C CYS A 215 3.67 -6.88 14.64
N GLY A 216 4.00 -5.62 14.35
CA GLY A 216 3.76 -4.52 15.29
C GLY A 216 3.76 -3.13 14.65
N LEU A 217 3.42 -2.13 15.47
CA LEU A 217 3.49 -0.72 15.13
C LEU A 217 4.84 -0.14 15.47
N TRP A 218 5.37 0.65 14.54
CA TRP A 218 6.66 1.29 14.64
C TRP A 218 6.54 2.74 14.24
N ALA A 219 7.20 3.61 14.99
CA ALA A 219 7.47 4.99 14.59
C ALA A 219 8.73 5.46 15.30
N LEU A 220 9.44 6.44 14.74
CA LEU A 220 10.65 6.99 15.36
C LEU A 220 11.73 5.93 15.65
N ALA A 221 11.77 4.87 14.84
CA ALA A 221 12.61 3.68 15.01
C ALA A 221 12.37 2.87 16.31
N LEU A 222 11.23 3.06 16.97
CA LEU A 222 10.81 2.30 18.14
C LEU A 222 9.63 1.39 17.82
N CYS A 223 9.60 0.21 18.43
CA CYS A 223 8.37 -0.58 18.49
C CYS A 223 7.43 0.08 19.51
N LEU A 224 6.24 0.48 19.06
CA LEU A 224 5.22 1.12 19.87
C LEU A 224 4.20 0.11 20.42
N GLU A 225 3.94 -0.96 19.67
CA GLU A 225 2.95 -1.99 20.03
C GLU A 225 3.22 -3.26 19.23
N ASP A 226 3.25 -4.42 19.89
CA ASP A 226 3.24 -5.72 19.21
C ASP A 226 1.82 -6.25 19.08
N HIS A 227 1.52 -6.84 17.93
CA HIS A 227 0.18 -7.34 17.61
C HIS A 227 0.11 -8.85 17.47
N LEU A 228 1.09 -9.46 16.81
CA LEU A 228 1.11 -10.90 16.53
C LEU A 228 2.51 -11.46 16.78
N LEU A 229 2.56 -12.70 17.25
CA LEU A 229 3.72 -13.57 17.17
C LEU A 229 3.40 -14.75 16.26
N LEU A 230 4.25 -14.96 15.26
CA LEU A 230 4.14 -16.04 14.27
C LEU A 230 5.36 -16.95 14.36
N HIS A 231 5.19 -18.23 14.05
CA HIS A 231 6.33 -19.09 13.72
C HIS A 231 6.96 -18.62 12.40
N PRO A 232 8.25 -18.90 12.14
CA PRO A 232 8.90 -18.55 10.87
C PRO A 232 8.20 -19.12 9.64
N ASN A 233 7.48 -20.23 9.80
CA ASN A 233 6.69 -20.82 8.73
C ASN A 233 5.41 -20.01 8.41
N GLY A 234 5.00 -19.05 9.24
CA GLY A 234 3.78 -18.24 9.06
C GLY A 234 2.59 -18.64 9.93
N ASP A 235 2.68 -19.71 10.72
CA ASP A 235 1.59 -20.12 11.61
C ASP A 235 1.49 -19.18 12.82
N LEU A 236 0.26 -18.95 13.29
CA LEU A 236 0.00 -18.12 14.45
C LEU A 236 0.45 -18.82 15.74
N VAL A 237 1.32 -18.16 16.51
CA VAL A 237 1.68 -18.60 17.86
C VAL A 237 0.75 -17.96 18.88
N THR A 238 0.66 -16.63 18.87
CA THR A 238 -0.22 -15.90 19.78
C THR A 238 -0.56 -14.50 19.25
N ILE A 239 -1.70 -13.97 19.70
CA ILE A 239 -2.11 -12.59 19.49
C ILE A 239 -1.61 -11.79 20.70
N LEU A 240 -0.77 -10.79 20.43
CA LEU A 240 -0.16 -9.91 21.43
C LEU A 240 -0.93 -8.59 21.61
N ALA A 241 -1.75 -8.21 20.63
CA ALA A 241 -2.46 -6.93 20.63
C ALA A 241 -3.36 -6.79 21.86
N GLY A 242 -3.24 -5.65 22.56
CA GLY A 242 -4.06 -5.30 23.72
C GLY A 242 -5.46 -4.81 23.33
N ALA A 243 -6.30 -4.58 24.36
CA ALA A 243 -7.58 -3.89 24.17
C ALA A 243 -7.35 -2.45 23.69
N PRO A 244 -8.22 -1.91 22.80
CA PRO A 244 -8.11 -0.52 22.36
C PRO A 244 -8.23 0.43 23.57
N SER A 245 -7.40 1.48 23.57
CA SER A 245 -7.55 2.56 24.53
C SER A 245 -8.92 3.26 24.34
N THR A 246 -9.50 3.73 25.44
CA THR A 246 -10.75 4.49 25.47
C THR A 246 -10.54 5.97 25.83
N SER A 247 -9.28 6.43 25.88
CA SER A 247 -8.95 7.82 26.20
C SER A 247 -9.66 8.80 25.24
N PRO A 248 -10.13 9.96 25.73
CA PRO A 248 -10.74 10.95 24.86
C PRO A 248 -9.73 11.52 23.85
N SER A 249 -10.21 11.89 22.66
CA SER A 249 -9.39 12.58 21.67
C SER A 249 -9.09 14.02 22.09
N ARG A 250 -7.89 14.52 21.74
CA ARG A 250 -7.42 15.89 22.00
C ARG A 250 -7.16 16.59 20.67
N LEU A 251 -7.87 17.69 20.42
CA LEU A 251 -7.65 18.50 19.21
C LEU A 251 -6.26 19.15 19.25
N LEU A 252 -5.55 19.09 18.13
CA LEU A 252 -4.24 19.71 17.98
C LEU A 252 -4.34 21.12 17.40
N SER A 253 -3.33 21.94 17.69
CA SER A 253 -3.21 23.28 17.12
C SER A 253 -3.25 23.21 15.58
N PRO A 254 -3.98 24.10 14.89
CA PRO A 254 -3.97 24.20 13.43
C PRO A 254 -2.56 24.36 12.86
N SER A 255 -1.62 24.99 13.59
CA SER A 255 -0.23 25.14 13.16
C SER A 255 0.48 23.80 12.97
N ILE A 256 0.19 22.80 13.80
CA ILE A 256 0.75 21.45 13.67
C ILE A 256 0.25 20.82 12.37
N TRP A 257 -1.07 20.94 12.10
CA TRP A 257 -1.64 20.42 10.86
C TRP A 257 -1.04 21.10 9.62
N SER A 258 -0.92 22.43 9.63
CA SER A 258 -0.29 23.18 8.53
C SER A 258 1.14 22.69 8.23
N GLY A 259 1.95 22.42 9.25
CA GLY A 259 3.30 21.89 9.03
C GLY A 259 3.33 20.44 8.52
N VAL A 260 2.42 19.58 8.99
CA VAL A 260 2.25 18.22 8.44
C VAL A 260 1.89 18.29 6.95
N VAL A 261 0.93 19.13 6.59
CA VAL A 261 0.51 19.34 5.20
C VAL A 261 1.64 19.92 4.35
N ALA A 262 2.38 20.90 4.88
CA ALA A 262 3.54 21.46 4.22
C ALA A 262 4.63 20.40 3.95
N ALA A 263 4.85 19.47 4.89
CA ALA A 263 5.77 18.35 4.71
C ALA A 263 5.30 17.35 3.63
N VAL A 264 4.00 17.09 3.53
CA VAL A 264 3.44 16.28 2.43
C VAL A 264 3.60 17.00 1.10
N ALA A 265 3.20 18.27 1.02
CA ALA A 265 3.27 19.09 -0.18
C ALA A 265 4.70 19.23 -0.71
N ALA A 266 5.68 19.40 0.19
CA ALA A 266 7.11 19.47 -0.17
C ALA A 266 7.66 18.19 -0.82
N ARG A 267 7.00 17.04 -0.62
CA ARG A 267 7.38 15.74 -1.21
C ARG A 267 6.55 15.37 -2.45
N CYS A 268 5.63 16.22 -2.87
CA CYS A 268 4.81 16.00 -4.06
C CYS A 268 5.48 16.57 -5.31
N ALA A 269 5.05 16.11 -6.48
CA ALA A 269 5.32 16.84 -7.72
C ALA A 269 4.72 18.26 -7.60
N GLU A 270 5.46 19.26 -8.07
CA GLU A 270 5.11 20.68 -7.91
C GLU A 270 3.65 21.02 -8.28
N PRO A 271 3.08 20.51 -9.40
CA PRO A 271 1.69 20.80 -9.76
C PRO A 271 0.65 20.23 -8.77
N LEU A 272 0.99 19.18 -8.02
CA LEU A 272 0.07 18.52 -7.10
C LEU A 272 0.06 19.16 -5.71
N ALA A 273 1.13 19.86 -5.33
CA ALA A 273 1.30 20.40 -3.98
C ALA A 273 0.17 21.36 -3.54
N PRO A 274 -0.27 22.35 -4.36
CA PRO A 274 -1.39 23.23 -3.99
C PRO A 274 -2.72 22.49 -3.84
N LEU A 275 -2.92 21.40 -4.60
CA LEU A 275 -4.14 20.59 -4.53
C LEU A 275 -4.16 19.72 -3.27
N VAL A 276 -3.01 19.24 -2.83
CA VAL A 276 -2.84 18.58 -1.51
C VAL A 276 -3.16 19.56 -0.38
N GLU A 277 -2.63 20.77 -0.44
CA GLU A 277 -2.90 21.83 0.55
C GLU A 277 -4.40 22.17 0.61
N SER A 278 -5.05 22.30 -0.56
CA SER A 278 -6.50 22.51 -0.67
C SER A 278 -7.31 21.34 -0.08
N ALA A 279 -6.98 20.10 -0.44
CA ALA A 279 -7.65 18.91 0.08
C ALA A 279 -7.52 18.78 1.60
N ALA A 280 -6.38 19.18 2.16
CA ALA A 280 -6.12 19.15 3.59
C ALA A 280 -6.93 20.19 4.38
N GLY A 281 -7.41 21.27 3.73
CA GLY A 281 -8.23 22.30 4.36
C GLY A 281 -9.57 21.81 4.90
N ALA A 282 -10.03 20.63 4.46
CA ALA A 282 -11.24 19.98 4.96
C ALA A 282 -11.05 19.25 6.31
N PHE A 283 -9.83 19.20 6.85
CA PHE A 283 -9.49 18.37 8.00
C PHE A 283 -8.99 19.16 9.20
N SER A 284 -9.31 18.66 10.39
CA SER A 284 -8.60 18.99 11.62
C SER A 284 -7.79 17.78 12.12
N LEU A 285 -6.68 18.05 12.81
CA LEU A 285 -5.81 17.04 13.39
C LEU A 285 -6.10 16.86 14.89
N GLU A 286 -6.15 15.62 15.36
CA GLU A 286 -6.32 15.29 16.78
C GLU A 286 -5.43 14.12 17.21
N TRP A 287 -5.04 14.11 18.47
CA TRP A 287 -4.59 12.90 19.14
C TRP A 287 -5.79 12.05 19.56
N GLY A 288 -5.61 10.74 19.63
CA GLY A 288 -6.62 9.88 20.25
C GLY A 288 -6.34 8.39 20.14
N PRO A 289 -7.26 7.57 20.65
CA PRO A 289 -7.13 6.12 20.59
C PRO A 289 -7.34 5.63 19.16
N ILE A 290 -6.41 4.78 18.73
CA ILE A 290 -6.49 4.06 17.45
C ILE A 290 -6.15 2.60 17.72
N ALA A 291 -7.02 1.72 17.26
CA ALA A 291 -6.82 0.28 17.40
C ALA A 291 -5.91 -0.22 16.27
N ARG A 292 -4.78 -0.83 16.63
CA ARG A 292 -3.87 -1.55 15.73
C ARG A 292 -3.28 -0.71 14.59
N ASP A 293 -3.27 0.61 14.73
CA ASP A 293 -2.74 1.52 13.73
C ASP A 293 -2.29 2.86 14.35
N LEU A 294 -1.63 3.70 13.55
CA LEU A 294 -1.16 5.01 13.97
C LEU A 294 -1.99 6.18 13.44
N VAL A 295 -2.86 5.95 12.46
CA VAL A 295 -3.70 6.99 11.85
C VAL A 295 -5.09 6.48 11.55
N GLN A 296 -6.09 7.33 11.74
CA GLN A 296 -7.46 7.11 11.30
C GLN A 296 -7.95 8.39 10.63
N ILE A 297 -8.35 8.28 9.37
CA ILE A 297 -8.83 9.43 8.58
C ILE A 297 -10.34 9.25 8.40
N GLY A 298 -11.11 10.13 9.03
CA GLY A 298 -12.56 10.15 8.99
C GLY A 298 -13.11 11.29 8.11
N ARG A 299 -14.40 11.61 8.28
CA ARG A 299 -15.01 12.78 7.63
C ARG A 299 -14.55 14.06 8.34
N GLY A 300 -13.61 14.76 7.71
CA GLY A 300 -13.09 16.05 8.17
C GLY A 300 -12.20 16.00 9.41
N ARG A 301 -11.79 14.80 9.85
CA ARG A 301 -10.87 14.62 10.98
C ARG A 301 -9.78 13.61 10.66
N VAL A 302 -8.56 13.95 11.03
CA VAL A 302 -7.40 13.06 11.05
C VAL A 302 -7.05 12.83 12.51
N ARG A 303 -7.14 11.58 12.97
CA ARG A 303 -6.69 11.16 14.28
C ARG A 303 -5.33 10.49 14.15
N ILE A 304 -4.38 10.90 14.98
CA ILE A 304 -3.09 10.24 15.15
C ILE A 304 -3.07 9.55 16.53
N SER A 305 -2.47 8.37 16.59
CA SER A 305 -2.43 7.56 17.80
C SER A 305 -1.68 8.26 18.92
N GLU A 306 -2.29 8.28 20.10
CA GLU A 306 -1.70 8.77 21.36
C GLU A 306 -0.32 8.14 21.65
N ARG A 307 -0.09 6.90 21.19
CA ARG A 307 1.18 6.19 21.35
C ARG A 307 2.36 6.91 20.70
N LEU A 308 2.13 7.62 19.60
CA LEU A 308 3.17 8.44 18.97
C LEU A 308 3.52 9.65 19.85
N ARG A 309 2.52 10.25 20.50
CA ARG A 309 2.71 11.33 21.47
C ARG A 309 3.48 10.84 22.69
N GLU A 310 3.11 9.70 23.25
CA GLU A 310 3.81 9.06 24.38
C GLU A 310 5.26 8.73 24.03
N ALA A 311 5.51 8.19 22.84
CA ALA A 311 6.87 7.91 22.37
C ALA A 311 7.70 9.20 22.24
N LEU A 312 7.11 10.27 21.71
CA LEU A 312 7.76 11.59 21.66
C LEU A 312 8.06 12.11 23.08
N ALA A 313 7.08 12.08 23.98
CA ALA A 313 7.25 12.54 25.36
C ALA A 313 8.38 11.80 26.09
N GLY A 314 8.42 10.46 25.96
CA GLY A 314 9.47 9.63 26.54
C GLY A 314 10.87 9.96 26.00
N ARG A 315 10.99 10.24 24.70
CA ARG A 315 12.28 10.65 24.09
C ARG A 315 12.66 12.08 24.46
N LEU A 316 11.70 12.99 24.62
CA LEU A 316 11.98 14.37 25.04
C LEU A 316 12.48 14.44 26.49
N ALA A 317 12.02 13.53 27.36
CA ALA A 317 12.47 13.46 28.74
C ALA A 317 13.98 13.15 28.86
N THR A 318 14.57 12.50 27.86
CA THR A 318 15.99 12.15 27.81
C THR A 318 16.81 13.00 26.84
N ALA A 319 16.20 14.01 26.21
CA ALA A 319 16.85 14.90 25.25
C ALA A 319 17.12 16.29 25.87
N PRO A 320 18.33 16.54 26.41
CA PRO A 320 18.62 17.79 27.12
C PRO A 320 18.85 18.98 26.18
N ALA A 321 19.38 18.75 24.97
CA ALA A 321 19.72 19.82 24.05
C ALA A 321 18.51 20.28 23.22
N ARG A 322 18.40 21.60 23.00
CA ARG A 322 17.35 22.19 22.16
C ARG A 322 17.37 21.62 20.73
N ALA A 323 18.55 21.39 20.17
CA ALA A 323 18.72 20.83 18.83
C ALA A 323 18.14 19.42 18.71
N ASP A 324 18.40 18.55 19.69
CA ASP A 324 17.88 17.18 19.71
C ASP A 324 16.36 17.17 19.83
N ARG A 325 15.80 18.04 20.67
CA ARG A 325 14.34 18.21 20.81
C ARG A 325 13.70 18.67 19.50
N ALA A 326 14.32 19.62 18.80
CA ALA A 326 13.85 20.07 17.48
C ALA A 326 13.93 18.95 16.43
N ALA A 327 15.00 18.16 16.43
CA ALA A 327 15.13 17.01 15.53
C ALA A 327 14.06 15.94 15.79
N LEU A 328 13.74 15.67 17.07
CA LEU A 328 12.64 14.78 17.45
C LEU A 328 11.27 15.31 16.99
N GLY A 329 11.00 16.60 17.20
CA GLY A 329 9.76 17.22 16.73
C GLY A 329 9.63 17.13 15.20
N LEU A 330 10.72 17.41 14.46
CA LEU A 330 10.74 17.28 13.00
C LEU A 330 10.51 15.83 12.56
N ALA A 331 11.12 14.85 13.24
CA ALA A 331 10.90 13.44 12.96
C ALA A 331 9.43 13.06 13.13
N VAL A 332 8.74 13.56 14.17
CA VAL A 332 7.31 13.29 14.37
C VAL A 332 6.45 13.95 13.29
N ILE A 333 6.74 15.19 12.89
CA ILE A 333 6.04 15.83 11.76
C ILE A 333 6.22 15.01 10.48
N ALA A 334 7.42 14.48 10.24
CA ALA A 334 7.69 13.61 9.09
C ALA A 334 6.93 12.27 9.17
N GLU A 335 6.85 11.64 10.33
CA GLU A 335 6.04 10.43 10.57
C GLU A 335 4.55 10.71 10.32
N MET A 336 4.00 11.79 10.88
CA MET A 336 2.62 12.21 10.62
C MET A 336 2.36 12.46 9.12
N ALA A 337 3.28 13.13 8.44
CA ALA A 337 3.18 13.38 7.00
C ALA A 337 3.20 12.08 6.20
N ALA A 338 4.02 11.10 6.59
CA ALA A 338 4.03 9.78 5.97
C ALA A 338 2.71 9.03 6.17
N LEU A 339 2.09 9.14 7.35
CA LEU A 339 0.81 8.50 7.68
C LEU A 339 -0.37 9.05 6.88
N VAL A 340 -0.41 10.36 6.61
CA VAL A 340 -1.55 11.01 5.94
C VAL A 340 -1.31 11.26 4.44
N GLY A 341 -0.06 11.18 3.99
CA GLY A 341 0.34 11.66 2.67
C GLY A 341 -0.34 10.93 1.51
N ASP A 342 -0.54 9.62 1.61
CA ASP A 342 -1.20 8.83 0.56
C ASP A 342 -2.66 9.24 0.37
N GLU A 343 -3.39 9.43 1.48
CA GLU A 343 -4.79 9.84 1.45
C GLU A 343 -4.95 11.26 0.90
N LEU A 344 -4.11 12.20 1.32
CA LEU A 344 -4.15 13.58 0.82
C LEU A 344 -3.82 13.64 -0.68
N ARG A 345 -2.80 12.89 -1.12
CA ARG A 345 -2.45 12.78 -2.55
C ARG A 345 -3.59 12.13 -3.35
N GLY A 346 -4.18 11.06 -2.84
CA GLY A 346 -5.30 10.38 -3.47
C GLY A 346 -6.52 11.29 -3.64
N ARG A 347 -6.84 12.09 -2.63
CA ARG A 347 -7.92 13.11 -2.71
C ARG A 347 -7.62 14.21 -3.70
N ALA A 348 -6.39 14.73 -3.71
CA ALA A 348 -5.96 15.73 -4.68
C ALA A 348 -6.06 15.20 -6.12
N GLN A 349 -5.62 13.96 -6.35
CA GLN A 349 -5.75 13.29 -7.64
C GLN A 349 -7.21 13.03 -8.03
N ALA A 350 -8.04 12.56 -7.09
CA ALA A 350 -9.47 12.36 -7.32
C ALA A 350 -10.19 13.67 -7.67
N ALA A 351 -9.80 14.78 -7.06
CA ALA A 351 -10.33 16.10 -7.38
C ALA A 351 -10.01 16.50 -8.83
N ILE A 352 -8.78 16.23 -9.31
CA ILE A 352 -8.41 16.45 -10.73
C ILE A 352 -9.23 15.54 -11.65
N LEU A 353 -9.31 14.24 -11.33
CA LEU A 353 -10.02 13.26 -12.16
C LEU A 353 -11.53 13.54 -12.23
N GLY A 354 -12.09 14.19 -11.21
CA GLY A 354 -13.47 14.68 -11.21
C GLY A 354 -13.73 15.87 -12.14
N LEU A 355 -12.69 16.53 -12.65
CA LEU A 355 -12.83 17.60 -13.64
C LEU A 355 -13.05 17.02 -15.05
N PRO A 356 -13.76 17.75 -15.93
CA PRO A 356 -13.84 17.39 -17.35
C PRO A 356 -12.44 17.19 -17.95
N PRO A 357 -12.21 16.19 -18.83
CA PRO A 357 -10.87 15.90 -19.36
C PRO A 357 -10.14 17.12 -19.95
N ALA A 358 -10.87 18.02 -20.62
CA ALA A 358 -10.32 19.24 -21.19
C ALA A 358 -9.84 20.28 -20.15
N ALA A 359 -10.36 20.22 -18.92
CA ALA A 359 -10.02 21.13 -17.82
C ALA A 359 -8.87 20.61 -16.94
N GLN A 360 -8.55 19.32 -17.01
CA GLN A 360 -7.50 18.70 -16.18
C GLN A 360 -6.10 19.30 -16.43
N PRO A 361 -5.65 19.53 -17.69
CA PRO A 361 -4.36 20.19 -17.93
C PRO A 361 -4.32 21.60 -17.33
N GLY A 362 -5.40 22.37 -17.50
CA GLY A 362 -5.51 23.72 -16.96
C GLY A 362 -5.52 23.76 -15.42
N ALA A 363 -6.01 22.73 -14.74
CA ALA A 363 -5.94 22.63 -13.28
C ALA A 363 -4.50 22.35 -12.80
N LEU A 364 -3.74 21.51 -13.51
CA LEU A 364 -2.34 21.23 -13.20
C LEU A 364 -1.44 22.44 -13.50
N GLU A 365 -1.65 23.11 -14.64
CA GLU A 365 -0.91 24.31 -15.04
C GLU A 365 -1.30 25.55 -14.22
N GLY A 366 -2.59 25.73 -13.95
CA GLY A 366 -3.16 26.85 -13.19
C GLY A 366 -2.80 26.81 -11.71
N SER A 367 -2.62 25.62 -11.14
CA SER A 367 -2.06 25.44 -9.78
C SER A 367 -0.62 25.95 -9.68
N GLY A 368 0.15 25.94 -10.79
CA GLY A 368 1.47 26.58 -10.86
C GLY A 368 1.42 28.10 -11.02
N ARG A 369 0.27 28.69 -11.40
CA ARG A 369 0.09 30.14 -11.62
C ARG A 369 -0.45 30.89 -10.40
N LEU A 370 -1.20 30.24 -9.52
CA LEU A 370 -1.36 30.68 -8.13
C LEU A 370 0.01 30.52 -7.49
N GLY A 371 0.85 31.57 -7.55
CA GLY A 371 2.30 31.47 -7.30
C GLY A 371 2.64 30.50 -6.17
N PRO A 372 3.51 29.51 -6.40
CA PRO A 372 3.72 28.43 -5.45
C PRO A 372 4.10 29.04 -4.10
N ARG A 373 3.44 28.63 -3.01
CA ARG A 373 4.03 28.80 -1.68
C ARG A 373 5.42 28.17 -1.78
N GLY A 374 6.45 29.02 -1.79
CA GLY A 374 7.80 28.59 -2.11
C GLY A 374 8.29 27.57 -1.07
N GLY A 375 9.34 26.81 -1.40
CA GLY A 375 9.95 25.88 -0.44
C GLY A 375 10.28 26.52 0.92
N ALA A 376 10.63 27.81 0.92
CA ALA A 376 10.88 28.59 2.14
C ALA A 376 9.62 28.84 3.00
N GLU A 377 8.43 28.98 2.39
CA GLU A 377 7.18 29.07 3.14
C GLU A 377 6.82 27.74 3.79
N ARG A 378 6.90 26.64 3.05
CA ARG A 378 6.66 25.30 3.60
C ARG A 378 7.64 24.96 4.72
N ALA A 379 8.91 25.31 4.55
CA ALA A 379 9.92 25.13 5.60
C ALA A 379 9.59 25.92 6.88
N ARG A 380 9.06 27.15 6.76
CA ARG A 380 8.60 27.94 7.91
C ARG A 380 7.40 27.29 8.60
N ASP A 381 6.41 26.83 7.85
CA ASP A 381 5.23 26.15 8.40
C ASP A 381 5.64 24.86 9.14
N ILE A 382 6.59 24.09 8.61
CA ILE A 382 7.16 22.91 9.28
C ILE A 382 7.85 23.30 10.59
N ALA A 383 8.70 24.35 10.59
CA ALA A 383 9.40 24.79 11.79
C ALA A 383 8.42 25.26 12.90
N LEU A 384 7.39 26.03 12.52
CA LEU A 384 6.34 26.46 13.45
C LEU A 384 5.54 25.28 14.01
N ALA A 385 5.28 24.25 13.21
CA ALA A 385 4.63 23.03 13.65
C ALA A 385 5.50 22.25 14.66
N VAL A 386 6.82 22.20 14.44
CA VAL A 386 7.76 21.60 15.40
C VAL A 386 7.69 22.32 16.75
N ASP A 387 7.78 23.65 16.77
CA ASP A 387 7.71 24.42 18.01
C ASP A 387 6.34 24.22 18.72
N ALA A 388 5.24 24.24 17.97
CA ALA A 388 3.89 24.03 18.50
C ALA A 388 3.70 22.60 19.06
N LEU A 389 4.23 21.58 18.38
CA LEU A 389 4.18 20.19 18.82
C LEU A 389 4.99 19.99 20.12
N LEU A 390 6.18 20.58 20.20
CA LEU A 390 7.01 20.49 21.41
C LEU A 390 6.37 21.18 22.61
N ALA A 391 5.69 22.32 22.39
CA ALA A 391 4.90 22.99 23.42
C ALA A 391 3.68 22.15 23.84
N GLU A 392 3.01 21.50 22.89
CA GLU A 392 1.84 20.65 23.14
C GLU A 392 2.18 19.42 23.97
N VAL A 393 3.33 18.78 23.73
CA VAL A 393 3.74 17.59 24.50
C VAL A 393 4.28 17.96 25.89
N ALA A 394 4.81 19.17 26.06
CA ALA A 394 5.29 19.67 27.33
C ALA A 394 4.18 20.13 28.29
N GLY A 395 2.97 20.38 27.78
CA GLY A 395 1.80 20.86 28.53
C GLY A 395 0.65 19.86 28.57
#